data_AF-A0A1Z8Z8C3-F1
#
_entry.id   AF-A0A1Z8Z8C3-F1
#
_cell.length_a   1.000
_cell.length_b   1.000
_cell.length_c   1.000
_cell.angle_alpha   90.00
_cell.angle_beta   90.00
_cell.angle_gamma   90.00
#
_symmetry.space_group_name_H-M   'P 1'
#
loop_
_entity.id
_entity.type
_entity.pdbx_description
1 polymer ?
#
loop_
_entity_poly.entity_id
_entity_poly.type
_entity_poly.pdbx_seq_one_letter_code
_entity_poly.pdbx_strand_id
1 'polypeptide(L)'
;MIIYNLIKAIRFLWVLPFLLFLTNCRQPVIPTEEDLAGYGWTLYETGKYQEAREWFYDAVAKDSSYADGYNGIGWCFGKLRQADSAAVYFHISQTKPFDSYDTPDLDLDLYAGLTFAYSGMHIDSLVREYSTYVLVERPELGPWYFSHDQKINHLDVRLELALADFNMGYFTSCRDNLQSIYNDTYYQSFPANIVKALTMNVETLAGRAELAQTLQSLQQTLKNI
;
A
#
# COMPACT_ATOMS: atom_id res chain seq x y z
N MET A 1 -55.36 -50.25 -15.34
CA MET A 1 -54.30 -49.99 -14.34
C MET A 1 -53.00 -49.43 -14.94
N ILE A 2 -52.65 -49.75 -16.19
CA ILE A 2 -51.40 -49.29 -16.86
C ILE A 2 -51.43 -47.80 -17.26
N ILE A 3 -52.57 -47.29 -17.75
CA ILE A 3 -52.71 -45.90 -18.23
C ILE A 3 -52.57 -44.86 -17.10
N TYR A 4 -53.02 -45.18 -15.88
CA TYR A 4 -52.95 -44.28 -14.72
C TYR A 4 -51.52 -44.05 -14.23
N ASN A 5 -50.68 -45.08 -14.30
CA ASN A 5 -49.26 -44.99 -13.93
C ASN A 5 -48.43 -44.25 -15.00
N LEU A 6 -48.82 -44.36 -16.29
CA LEU A 6 -48.17 -43.62 -17.39
C LEU A 6 -48.43 -42.10 -17.28
N ILE A 7 -49.65 -41.69 -16.94
CA ILE A 7 -50.02 -40.27 -16.75
C ILE A 7 -49.34 -39.68 -15.50
N LYS A 8 -49.19 -40.45 -14.41
CA LYS A 8 -48.41 -40.03 -13.22
C LYS A 8 -46.91 -39.88 -13.52
N ALA A 9 -46.32 -40.79 -14.30
CA ALA A 9 -44.92 -40.71 -14.70
C ALA A 9 -44.64 -39.50 -15.60
N ILE A 10 -45.54 -39.19 -16.55
CA ILE A 10 -45.44 -37.99 -17.40
C ILE A 10 -45.58 -36.72 -16.56
N ARG A 11 -46.50 -36.65 -15.58
CA ARG A 11 -46.61 -35.49 -14.67
C ARG A 11 -45.35 -35.26 -13.84
N PHE A 12 -44.65 -36.30 -13.41
CA PHE A 12 -43.37 -36.15 -12.69
C PHE A 12 -42.23 -35.67 -13.60
N LEU A 13 -42.25 -36.06 -14.88
CA LEU A 13 -41.25 -35.70 -15.88
C LEU A 13 -41.27 -34.20 -16.25
N TRP A 14 -42.42 -33.52 -16.12
CA TRP A 14 -42.57 -32.08 -16.38
C TRP A 14 -42.36 -31.18 -15.16
N VAL A 15 -42.36 -31.74 -13.94
CA VAL A 15 -42.17 -30.97 -12.69
C VAL A 15 -40.68 -30.80 -12.34
N LEU A 16 -39.83 -31.78 -12.67
CA LEU A 16 -38.38 -31.71 -12.44
C LEU A 16 -37.67 -30.60 -13.25
N PRO A 17 -37.95 -30.39 -14.55
CA PRO A 17 -37.36 -29.30 -15.31
C PRO A 17 -37.81 -27.93 -14.78
N PHE A 18 -39.08 -27.81 -14.35
CA PHE A 18 -39.64 -26.56 -13.83
C PHE A 18 -39.00 -26.12 -12.51
N LEU A 19 -38.62 -27.07 -11.64
CA LEU A 19 -37.86 -26.79 -10.42
C LEU A 19 -36.43 -26.31 -10.69
N LEU A 20 -35.78 -26.76 -11.77
CA LEU A 20 -34.43 -26.32 -12.17
C LEU A 20 -34.42 -24.88 -12.74
N PHE A 21 -35.53 -24.41 -13.32
CA PHE A 21 -35.66 -23.04 -13.80
C PHE A 21 -35.97 -22.03 -12.69
N LEU A 22 -36.57 -22.47 -11.57
CA LEU A 22 -36.85 -21.61 -10.41
C LEU A 22 -35.61 -21.34 -9.54
N THR A 23 -34.53 -22.12 -9.69
CA THR A 23 -33.27 -21.91 -8.96
C THR A 23 -32.25 -21.05 -9.69
N ASN A 24 -32.56 -20.55 -10.89
CA ASN A 24 -31.64 -19.72 -11.69
C ASN A 24 -31.85 -18.21 -11.52
N CYS A 25 -32.60 -17.78 -10.50
CA CYS A 25 -32.68 -16.38 -10.10
C CYS A 25 -31.43 -15.95 -9.30
N ARG A 26 -30.24 -16.04 -9.89
CA ARG A 26 -29.13 -15.17 -9.44
C ARG A 26 -29.35 -13.82 -10.09
N GLN A 27 -29.70 -12.81 -9.31
CA GLN A 27 -29.69 -11.43 -9.81
C GLN A 27 -28.29 -11.12 -10.36
N PRO A 28 -28.18 -10.32 -11.45
CA PRO A 28 -26.88 -9.89 -11.93
C PRO A 28 -26.17 -9.15 -10.78
N VAL A 29 -24.97 -9.62 -10.41
CA VAL A 29 -24.13 -8.92 -9.45
C VAL A 29 -23.69 -7.63 -10.12
N ILE A 30 -24.15 -6.50 -9.60
CA ILE A 30 -23.71 -5.18 -10.03
C ILE A 30 -22.55 -4.83 -9.09
N PRO A 31 -21.31 -4.72 -9.59
CA PRO A 31 -20.17 -4.46 -8.72
C PRO A 31 -20.31 -3.08 -8.07
N THR A 32 -20.02 -3.03 -6.77
CA THR A 32 -19.83 -1.78 -6.01
C THR A 32 -18.45 -1.19 -6.28
N GLU A 33 -18.22 0.06 -5.88
CA GLU A 33 -16.90 0.69 -5.84
C GLU A 33 -15.89 -0.16 -5.04
N GLU A 34 -16.31 -0.76 -3.93
CA GLU A 34 -15.50 -1.68 -3.13
C GLU A 34 -15.13 -2.95 -3.91
N ASP A 35 -16.07 -3.57 -4.63
CA ASP A 35 -15.80 -4.74 -5.46
C ASP A 35 -14.77 -4.41 -6.56
N LEU A 36 -14.90 -3.23 -7.17
CA LEU A 36 -14.01 -2.74 -8.24
C LEU A 36 -12.60 -2.47 -7.69
N ALA A 37 -12.50 -1.77 -6.56
CA ALA A 37 -11.22 -1.48 -5.92
C ALA A 37 -10.55 -2.74 -5.37
N GLY A 38 -11.30 -3.66 -4.77
CA GLY A 38 -10.79 -4.95 -4.32
C GLY A 38 -10.19 -5.78 -5.46
N TYR A 39 -10.80 -5.74 -6.65
CA TYR A 39 -10.19 -6.35 -7.83
C TYR A 39 -8.97 -5.58 -8.34
N GLY A 40 -8.98 -4.23 -8.26
CA GLY A 40 -7.83 -3.38 -8.49
C GLY A 40 -6.63 -3.78 -7.61
N TRP A 41 -6.84 -3.98 -6.32
CA TRP A 41 -5.82 -4.44 -5.38
C TRP A 41 -5.30 -5.84 -5.70
N THR A 42 -6.19 -6.77 -6.06
CA THR A 42 -5.79 -8.09 -6.55
C THR A 42 -4.83 -7.99 -7.75
N LEU A 43 -5.12 -7.10 -8.70
CA LEU A 43 -4.24 -6.87 -9.85
C LEU A 43 -2.93 -6.19 -9.43
N TYR A 44 -2.98 -5.23 -8.52
CA TYR A 44 -1.80 -4.55 -7.97
C TYR A 44 -0.83 -5.54 -7.34
N GLU A 45 -1.32 -6.44 -6.48
CA GLU A 45 -0.53 -7.46 -5.78
C GLU A 45 0.13 -8.45 -6.76
N THR A 46 -0.48 -8.67 -7.93
CA THR A 46 0.12 -9.48 -9.01
C THR A 46 1.04 -8.70 -9.95
N GLY A 47 1.32 -7.42 -9.65
CA GLY A 47 2.23 -6.57 -10.42
C GLY A 47 1.62 -5.94 -11.67
N LYS A 48 0.31 -6.06 -11.88
CA LYS A 48 -0.40 -5.54 -13.06
C LYS A 48 -0.89 -4.11 -12.84
N TYR A 49 0.04 -3.20 -12.52
CA TYR A 49 -0.28 -1.85 -12.05
C TYR A 49 -1.09 -1.00 -13.04
N GLN A 50 -0.85 -1.17 -14.35
CA GLN A 50 -1.63 -0.45 -15.36
C GLN A 50 -3.10 -0.92 -15.36
N GLU A 51 -3.34 -2.24 -15.35
CA GLU A 51 -4.70 -2.80 -15.31
C GLU A 51 -5.38 -2.44 -13.99
N ALA A 52 -4.68 -2.60 -12.86
CA ALA A 52 -5.17 -2.24 -11.54
C ALA A 52 -5.67 -0.79 -11.49
N ARG A 53 -4.91 0.14 -12.07
CA ARG A 53 -5.29 1.56 -12.12
C ARG A 53 -6.61 1.79 -12.85
N GLU A 54 -6.86 1.08 -13.95
CA GLU A 54 -8.13 1.22 -14.67
C GLU A 54 -9.31 0.76 -13.80
N TRP A 55 -9.15 -0.30 -13.01
CA TRP A 55 -10.20 -0.74 -12.07
C TRP A 55 -10.43 0.22 -10.92
N PHE A 56 -9.37 0.84 -10.39
CA PHE A 56 -9.55 1.90 -9.42
C PHE A 56 -10.21 3.15 -10.03
N TYR A 57 -9.95 3.45 -11.31
CA TYR A 57 -10.69 4.50 -12.01
C TYR A 57 -12.17 4.19 -12.14
N ASP A 58 -12.52 2.94 -12.46
CA ASP A 58 -13.91 2.50 -12.46
C ASP A 58 -14.56 2.61 -11.07
N ALA A 59 -13.82 2.29 -10.00
CA ALA A 59 -14.28 2.43 -8.62
C ALA A 59 -14.63 3.89 -8.27
N VAL A 60 -13.72 4.84 -8.55
CA VAL A 60 -13.99 6.26 -8.25
C VAL A 60 -14.97 6.91 -9.23
N ALA A 61 -15.19 6.32 -10.40
CA ALA A 61 -16.26 6.71 -11.32
C ALA A 61 -17.64 6.22 -10.82
N LYS A 62 -17.67 5.08 -10.13
CA LYS A 62 -18.86 4.52 -9.49
C LYS A 62 -19.26 5.35 -8.26
N ASP A 63 -18.28 5.66 -7.41
CA ASP A 63 -18.42 6.59 -6.29
C ASP A 63 -17.19 7.49 -6.14
N SER A 64 -17.36 8.77 -6.47
CA SER A 64 -16.32 9.79 -6.36
C SER A 64 -15.95 10.19 -4.92
N SER A 65 -16.65 9.64 -3.91
CA SER A 65 -16.32 9.78 -2.50
C SER A 65 -15.48 8.62 -1.96
N TYR A 66 -15.26 7.57 -2.75
CA TYR A 66 -14.54 6.38 -2.32
C TYR A 66 -13.03 6.62 -2.21
N ALA A 67 -12.56 6.84 -0.98
CA ALA A 67 -11.17 7.20 -0.70
C ALA A 67 -10.17 6.15 -1.20
N ASP A 68 -10.42 4.87 -0.94
CA ASP A 68 -9.48 3.80 -1.25
C ASP A 68 -9.25 3.63 -2.76
N GLY A 69 -10.25 3.93 -3.58
CA GLY A 69 -10.07 3.98 -5.03
C GLY A 69 -8.99 4.99 -5.44
N TYR A 70 -8.98 6.19 -4.85
CA TYR A 70 -7.94 7.19 -5.11
C TYR A 70 -6.58 6.79 -4.52
N ASN A 71 -6.56 6.17 -3.33
CA ASN A 71 -5.35 5.59 -2.74
C ASN A 71 -4.71 4.55 -3.69
N GLY A 72 -5.50 3.60 -4.19
CA GLY A 72 -5.07 2.58 -5.15
C GLY A 72 -4.53 3.16 -6.46
N ILE A 73 -5.15 4.21 -7.00
CA ILE A 73 -4.62 4.94 -8.16
C ILE A 73 -3.23 5.52 -7.85
N GLY A 74 -3.06 6.16 -6.69
CA GLY A 74 -1.80 6.73 -6.24
C GLY A 74 -0.68 5.70 -6.18
N TRP A 75 -0.94 4.55 -5.54
CA TRP A 75 0.01 3.44 -5.46
C TRP A 75 0.35 2.85 -6.83
N CYS A 76 -0.62 2.72 -7.74
CA CYS A 76 -0.37 2.29 -9.11
C CYS A 76 0.57 3.25 -9.85
N PHE A 77 0.33 4.57 -9.76
CA PHE A 77 1.24 5.57 -10.36
C PHE A 77 2.65 5.50 -9.75
N GLY A 78 2.75 5.29 -8.44
CA GLY A 78 4.03 5.10 -7.76
C GLY A 78 4.83 3.92 -8.33
N LYS A 79 4.20 2.75 -8.45
CA LYS A 79 4.82 1.56 -9.07
C LYS A 79 5.14 1.75 -10.56
N LEU A 80 4.39 2.61 -11.25
CA LEU A 80 4.65 3.03 -12.64
C LEU A 80 5.66 4.18 -12.77
N ARG A 81 6.31 4.59 -11.66
CA ARG A 81 7.32 5.68 -11.60
C ARG A 81 6.81 7.05 -12.06
N GLN A 82 5.54 7.33 -11.80
CA GLN A 82 4.89 8.61 -12.09
C GLN A 82 4.57 9.32 -10.78
N ALA A 83 5.62 9.83 -10.13
CA ALA A 83 5.56 10.32 -8.75
C ALA A 83 4.67 11.55 -8.58
N ASP A 84 4.68 12.46 -9.56
CA ASP A 84 3.82 13.64 -9.60
C ASP A 84 2.33 13.27 -9.61
N SER A 85 1.97 12.31 -10.45
CA SER A 85 0.60 11.78 -10.54
C SER A 85 0.22 11.04 -9.27
N ALA A 86 1.14 10.23 -8.71
CA ALA A 86 0.90 9.54 -7.45
C ALA A 86 0.52 10.53 -6.32
N ALA A 87 1.31 11.60 -6.16
CA ALA A 87 1.04 12.63 -5.15
C ALA A 87 -0.33 13.29 -5.33
N VAL A 88 -0.73 13.60 -6.57
CA VAL A 88 -2.06 14.17 -6.86
C VAL A 88 -3.17 13.26 -6.35
N TYR A 89 -3.09 11.96 -6.64
CA TYR A 89 -4.15 11.01 -6.26
C TYR A 89 -4.18 10.72 -4.76
N PHE A 90 -3.03 10.67 -4.08
CA PHE A 90 -3.00 10.59 -2.62
C PHE A 90 -3.63 11.82 -1.96
N HIS A 91 -3.38 13.02 -2.49
CA HIS A 91 -4.04 14.23 -1.98
C HIS A 91 -5.55 14.22 -2.23
N ILE A 92 -6.02 13.70 -3.36
CA ILE A 92 -7.46 13.53 -3.59
C ILE A 92 -8.02 12.57 -2.54
N SER A 93 -7.39 11.40 -2.34
CA SER A 93 -7.78 10.42 -1.32
C SER A 93 -7.89 11.04 0.07
N GLN A 94 -6.91 11.85 0.46
CA GLN A 94 -6.86 12.54 1.75
C GLN A 94 -8.08 13.46 1.99
N THR A 95 -8.73 13.96 0.93
CA THR A 95 -9.94 14.80 1.05
C THR A 95 -11.24 14.00 1.15
N LYS A 96 -11.19 12.68 0.96
CA LYS A 96 -12.37 11.82 0.94
C LYS A 96 -12.64 11.23 2.32
N PRO A 97 -13.91 11.06 2.71
CA PRO A 97 -14.25 10.33 3.92
C PRO A 97 -13.90 8.85 3.74
N PHE A 98 -13.47 8.20 4.82
CA PHE A 98 -13.30 6.75 4.86
C PHE A 98 -13.67 6.24 6.25
N ASP A 99 -14.09 4.98 6.33
CA ASP A 99 -14.26 4.28 7.61
C ASP A 99 -13.01 3.44 7.86
N SER A 100 -12.37 3.69 9.01
CA SER A 100 -11.21 2.93 9.48
C SER A 100 -11.53 1.46 9.78
N TYR A 101 -12.81 1.11 9.96
CA TYR A 101 -13.25 -0.27 10.11
C TYR A 101 -13.18 -1.02 8.77
N ASP A 102 -13.61 -0.39 7.68
CA ASP A 102 -13.65 -0.99 6.35
C ASP A 102 -12.28 -0.93 5.66
N THR A 103 -11.56 0.18 5.84
CA THR A 103 -10.24 0.46 5.23
C THR A 103 -9.24 0.90 6.31
N PRO A 104 -8.76 -0.04 7.14
CA PRO A 104 -7.83 0.28 8.22
C PRO A 104 -6.51 0.84 7.68
N ASP A 105 -5.91 1.77 8.42
CA ASP A 105 -4.63 2.41 8.10
C ASP A 105 -4.57 3.14 6.74
N LEU A 106 -5.72 3.42 6.09
CA LEU A 106 -5.76 4.14 4.80
C LEU A 106 -5.04 5.50 4.86
N ASP A 107 -5.12 6.18 5.99
CA ASP A 107 -4.39 7.43 6.23
C ASP A 107 -2.87 7.21 6.24
N LEU A 108 -2.38 6.15 6.88
CA LEU A 108 -0.95 5.84 6.89
C LEU A 108 -0.47 5.34 5.53
N ASP A 109 -1.28 4.54 4.83
CA ASP A 109 -0.99 4.07 3.47
C ASP A 109 -0.82 5.26 2.52
N LEU A 110 -1.73 6.24 2.54
CA LEU A 110 -1.59 7.43 1.71
C LEU A 110 -0.41 8.33 2.13
N TYR A 111 -0.09 8.44 3.44
CA TYR A 111 1.04 9.25 3.88
C TYR A 111 2.39 8.60 3.53
N ALA A 112 2.48 7.28 3.59
CA ALA A 112 3.64 6.54 3.08
C ALA A 112 3.76 6.74 1.57
N GLY A 113 2.65 6.62 0.84
CA GLY A 113 2.57 6.92 -0.58
C GLY A 113 3.07 8.32 -0.95
N LEU A 114 2.63 9.35 -0.22
CA LEU A 114 3.09 10.74 -0.37
C LEU A 114 4.60 10.87 -0.07
N THR A 115 5.09 10.19 0.97
CA THR A 115 6.53 10.17 1.30
C THR A 115 7.35 9.65 0.12
N PHE A 116 6.96 8.51 -0.46
CA PHE A 116 7.66 7.92 -1.61
C PHE A 116 7.53 8.76 -2.88
N ALA A 117 6.34 9.33 -3.13
CA ALA A 117 6.12 10.22 -4.27
C ALA A 117 7.01 11.46 -4.19
N TYR A 118 7.03 12.15 -3.05
CA TYR A 118 7.87 13.33 -2.88
C TYR A 118 9.37 13.04 -2.84
N SER A 119 9.77 11.85 -2.38
CA SER A 119 11.16 11.40 -2.53
C SER A 119 11.54 11.23 -3.99
N GLY A 120 10.68 10.58 -4.79
CA GLY A 120 10.86 10.44 -6.24
C GLY A 120 10.89 11.79 -7.00
N MET A 121 10.31 12.84 -6.42
CA MET A 121 10.34 14.21 -6.94
C MET A 121 11.47 15.07 -6.36
N HIS A 122 12.27 14.54 -5.42
CA HIS A 122 13.31 15.26 -4.69
C HIS A 122 12.80 16.50 -3.93
N ILE A 123 11.60 16.41 -3.35
CA ILE A 123 11.03 17.46 -2.50
C ILE A 123 11.20 17.06 -1.04
N ASP A 124 12.44 17.14 -0.55
CA ASP A 124 12.86 16.61 0.76
C ASP A 124 12.06 17.19 1.94
N SER A 125 11.60 18.45 1.85
CA SER A 125 10.78 19.06 2.90
C SER A 125 9.44 18.34 3.10
N LEU A 126 8.82 17.89 2.01
CA LEU A 126 7.55 17.16 2.07
C LEU A 126 7.76 15.69 2.44
N VAL A 127 8.89 15.08 2.05
CA VAL A 127 9.28 13.76 2.56
C VAL A 127 9.39 13.79 4.08
N ARG A 128 10.06 14.80 4.63
CA ARG A 128 10.21 14.98 6.07
C ARG A 128 8.86 15.24 6.76
N GLU A 129 7.96 15.99 6.14
CA GLU A 129 6.62 16.22 6.66
C GLU A 129 5.79 14.93 6.69
N TYR A 130 5.61 14.27 5.54
CA TYR A 130 4.69 13.13 5.44
C TYR A 130 5.18 11.87 6.15
N SER A 131 6.49 11.62 6.16
CA SER A 131 7.04 10.45 6.87
C SER A 131 6.73 10.47 8.37
N THR A 132 6.59 11.65 8.99
CA THR A 132 6.32 11.74 10.42
C THR A 132 4.93 11.27 10.82
N TYR A 133 3.94 11.36 9.92
CA TYR A 133 2.61 10.80 10.16
C TYR A 133 2.64 9.27 10.21
N VAL A 134 3.50 8.63 9.42
CA VAL A 134 3.63 7.17 9.36
C VAL A 134 4.47 6.61 10.50
N LEU A 135 5.54 7.33 10.87
CA LEU A 135 6.49 6.89 11.91
C LEU A 135 6.02 7.20 13.34
N VAL A 136 4.74 7.51 13.52
CA VAL A 136 4.12 7.69 14.83
C VAL A 136 4.16 6.39 15.63
N GLU A 137 4.45 6.47 16.93
CA GLU A 137 4.43 5.29 17.80
C GLU A 137 3.00 4.78 17.99
N ARG A 138 2.78 3.49 17.72
CA ARG A 138 1.48 2.81 17.90
C ARG A 138 1.68 1.58 18.79
N PRO A 139 1.73 1.71 20.13
CA PRO A 139 2.12 0.61 21.03
C PRO A 139 1.28 -0.67 20.88
N GLU A 140 0.01 -0.54 20.49
CA GLU A 140 -0.92 -1.66 20.33
C GLU A 140 -0.87 -2.28 18.93
N LEU A 141 -0.65 -1.47 17.89
CA LEU A 141 -0.69 -1.91 16.49
C LEU A 141 0.70 -2.24 15.92
N GLY A 142 1.76 -1.69 16.51
CA GLY A 142 3.12 -1.85 16.03
C GLY A 142 3.47 -0.94 14.83
N PRO A 143 4.64 -1.17 14.22
CA PRO A 143 5.07 -0.38 13.07
C PRO A 143 4.15 -0.58 11.86
N TRP A 144 4.17 0.39 10.95
CA TRP A 144 3.35 0.33 9.73
C TRP A 144 3.97 -0.60 8.68
N TYR A 145 3.08 -1.34 8.01
CA TYR A 145 3.37 -2.15 6.82
C TYR A 145 2.31 -1.85 5.79
N PHE A 146 2.70 -1.73 4.52
CA PHE A 146 1.71 -1.57 3.48
C PHE A 146 0.92 -2.87 3.29
N SER A 147 -0.40 -2.76 3.38
CA SER A 147 -1.36 -3.88 3.35
C SER A 147 -1.25 -4.74 2.07
N HIS A 148 -0.93 -4.11 0.94
CA HIS A 148 -0.86 -4.77 -0.38
C HIS A 148 0.57 -5.12 -0.85
N ASP A 149 1.60 -4.80 -0.07
CA ASP A 149 2.99 -5.22 -0.31
C ASP A 149 3.81 -5.08 0.97
N GLN A 150 3.86 -6.13 1.80
CA GLN A 150 4.52 -6.08 3.12
C GLN A 150 6.04 -5.83 3.07
N LYS A 151 6.65 -5.92 1.88
CA LYS A 151 8.05 -5.51 1.68
C LYS A 151 8.22 -3.99 1.77
N ILE A 152 7.13 -3.24 1.60
CA ILE A 152 7.07 -1.80 1.84
C ILE A 152 6.58 -1.59 3.27
N ASN A 153 7.43 -1.00 4.11
CA ASN A 153 7.12 -0.83 5.52
C ASN A 153 7.75 0.45 6.11
N HIS A 154 7.63 0.60 7.42
CA HIS A 154 8.14 1.75 8.17
C HIS A 154 9.66 1.95 8.02
N LEU A 155 10.45 0.92 7.71
CA LEU A 155 11.88 1.07 7.49
C LEU A 155 12.17 1.80 6.18
N ASP A 156 11.38 1.56 5.13
CA ASP A 156 11.51 2.27 3.85
C ASP A 156 11.16 3.75 4.05
N VAL A 157 10.06 4.03 4.74
CA VAL A 157 9.65 5.41 5.08
C VAL A 157 10.74 6.11 5.91
N ARG A 158 11.33 5.41 6.89
CA ARG A 158 12.42 5.94 7.72
C ARG A 158 13.70 6.17 6.92
N LEU A 159 13.99 5.32 5.94
CA LEU A 159 15.12 5.50 5.03
C LEU A 159 14.91 6.74 4.15
N GLU A 160 13.71 6.96 3.62
CA GLU A 160 13.39 8.15 2.84
C GLU A 160 13.51 9.43 3.68
N LEU A 161 13.06 9.39 4.94
CA LEU A 161 13.30 10.50 5.88
C LEU A 161 14.81 10.74 6.12
N ALA A 162 15.59 9.68 6.31
CA ALA A 162 17.04 9.81 6.48
C ALA A 162 17.73 10.40 5.23
N LEU A 163 17.27 10.02 4.04
CA LEU A 163 17.75 10.58 2.77
C LEU A 163 17.40 12.06 2.64
N ALA A 164 16.14 12.43 2.91
CA ALA A 164 15.71 13.83 2.92
C ALA A 164 16.51 14.67 3.91
N ASP A 165 16.72 14.15 5.13
CA ASP A 165 17.55 14.80 6.15
C ASP A 165 18.99 15.01 5.68
N PHE A 166 19.57 14.04 4.99
CA PHE A 166 20.90 14.16 4.43
C PHE A 166 20.96 15.28 3.36
N ASN A 167 20.00 15.29 2.43
CA ASN A 167 19.93 16.27 1.35
C ASN A 167 19.73 17.71 1.88
N MET A 168 18.95 17.86 2.94
CA MET A 168 18.70 19.14 3.61
C MET A 168 19.84 19.58 4.55
N GLY A 169 20.85 18.73 4.76
CA GLY A 169 21.99 19.00 5.64
C GLY A 169 21.73 18.76 7.13
N TYR A 170 20.62 18.11 7.49
CA TYR A 170 20.28 17.68 8.85
C TYR A 170 21.01 16.38 9.22
N PHE A 171 22.34 16.39 9.17
CA PHE A 171 23.15 15.17 9.27
C PHE A 171 23.00 14.41 10.60
N THR A 172 22.76 15.11 11.72
CA THR A 172 22.45 14.47 13.00
C THR A 172 21.15 13.69 12.92
N SER A 173 20.09 14.32 12.42
CA SER A 173 18.77 13.68 12.23
C SER A 173 18.87 12.49 11.26
N CYS A 174 19.62 12.63 10.17
CA CYS A 174 19.91 11.53 9.24
C CYS A 174 20.56 10.35 9.98
N ARG A 175 21.67 10.58 10.70
CA ARG A 175 22.37 9.52 11.45
C ARG A 175 21.44 8.84 12.47
N ASP A 176 20.64 9.61 13.18
CA ASP A 176 19.75 9.09 14.21
C ASP A 176 18.63 8.22 13.59
N ASN A 177 18.07 8.63 12.44
CA ASN A 177 17.12 7.81 11.68
C ASN A 177 17.75 6.51 11.18
N LEU A 178 18.99 6.54 10.67
CA LEU A 178 19.71 5.32 10.27
C LEU A 178 20.04 4.42 11.47
N GLN A 179 20.36 5.01 12.62
CA GLN A 179 20.56 4.25 13.86
C GLN A 179 19.27 3.57 14.30
N SER A 180 18.12 4.23 14.17
CA SER A 180 16.82 3.62 14.44
C SER A 180 16.54 2.42 13.53
N ILE A 181 16.94 2.45 12.25
CA ILE A 181 16.84 1.27 11.37
C ILE A 181 17.68 0.11 11.91
N TYR A 182 18.93 0.35 12.30
CA TYR A 182 19.78 -0.69 12.89
C TYR A 182 19.22 -1.27 14.19
N ASN A 183 18.51 -0.45 14.98
CA ASN A 183 17.91 -0.83 16.24
C ASN A 183 16.55 -1.52 16.09
N ASP A 184 15.98 -1.52 14.89
CA ASP A 184 14.64 -2.05 14.64
C ASP A 184 14.61 -3.59 14.71
N THR A 185 13.58 -4.13 15.36
CA THR A 185 13.44 -5.57 15.58
C THR A 185 13.17 -6.34 14.29
N TYR A 186 12.45 -5.76 13.33
CA TYR A 186 12.22 -6.36 12.02
C TYR A 186 13.53 -6.41 11.24
N TYR A 187 14.30 -5.31 11.20
CA TYR A 187 15.63 -5.31 10.58
C TYR A 187 16.56 -6.38 11.16
N GLN A 188 16.58 -6.51 12.50
CA GLN A 188 17.41 -7.49 13.21
C GLN A 188 16.94 -8.94 13.06
N SER A 189 15.69 -9.16 12.64
CA SER A 189 15.15 -10.51 12.45
C SER A 189 15.78 -11.25 11.27
N PHE A 190 16.42 -10.53 10.34
CA PHE A 190 17.12 -11.11 9.20
C PHE A 190 18.58 -11.44 9.55
N PRO A 191 19.00 -12.72 9.58
CA PRO A 191 20.34 -13.12 10.04
C PRO A 191 21.51 -12.58 9.22
N ALA A 192 21.27 -12.19 7.96
CA ALA A 192 22.28 -11.61 7.08
C ALA A 192 22.55 -10.12 7.40
N ASN A 193 21.68 -9.47 8.17
CA ASN A 193 21.80 -8.06 8.48
C ASN A 193 22.85 -7.82 9.57
N ILE A 194 23.72 -6.83 9.35
CA ILE A 194 24.75 -6.44 10.30
C ILE A 194 24.27 -5.18 11.02
N VAL A 195 24.13 -5.26 12.34
CA VAL A 195 23.82 -4.12 13.21
C VAL A 195 25.08 -3.28 13.44
N LYS A 196 24.95 -1.95 13.35
CA LYS A 196 26.05 -1.01 13.61
C LYS A 196 25.61 0.06 14.60
N ALA A 197 26.55 0.46 15.46
CA ALA A 197 26.43 1.69 16.25
C ALA A 197 27.10 2.83 15.47
N LEU A 198 26.31 3.81 15.06
CA LEU A 198 26.75 4.92 14.24
C LEU A 198 27.35 6.02 15.12
N THR A 199 28.68 6.11 15.12
CA THR A 199 29.45 7.04 15.97
C THR A 199 30.19 8.11 15.17
N MET A 200 30.01 8.16 13.85
CA MET A 200 30.72 9.11 12.99
C MET A 200 30.44 10.57 13.36
N ASN A 201 31.48 11.41 13.26
CA ASN A 201 31.39 12.85 13.52
C ASN A 201 30.84 13.59 12.29
N VAL A 202 29.53 13.84 12.30
CA VAL A 202 28.78 14.50 11.23
C VAL A 202 29.07 15.99 11.06
N GLU A 203 29.87 16.60 11.94
CA GLU A 203 30.39 17.97 11.75
C GLU A 203 31.57 18.02 10.76
N THR A 204 32.18 16.87 10.46
CA THR A 204 33.32 16.77 9.56
C THR A 204 32.91 16.25 8.19
N LEU A 205 33.65 16.65 7.14
CA LEU A 205 33.43 16.11 5.79
C LEU A 205 33.61 14.58 5.74
N ALA A 206 34.60 14.05 6.46
CA ALA A 206 34.86 12.61 6.53
C ALA A 206 33.68 11.85 7.14
N GLY A 207 33.12 12.33 8.26
CA GLY A 207 31.96 11.69 8.89
C GLY A 207 30.69 11.79 8.05
N ARG A 208 30.49 12.89 7.29
CA ARG A 208 29.37 13.00 6.33
C ARG A 208 29.53 12.05 5.14
N ALA A 209 30.75 11.81 4.68
CA ALA A 209 31.03 10.81 3.65
C ALA A 209 30.75 9.39 4.14
N GLU A 210 31.13 9.07 5.38
CA GLU A 210 30.80 7.78 6.02
C GLU A 210 29.28 7.61 6.22
N LEU A 211 28.59 8.68 6.61
CA LEU A 211 27.14 8.70 6.73
C LEU A 211 26.45 8.41 5.38
N ALA A 212 26.90 9.05 4.30
CA ALA A 212 26.38 8.81 2.95
C ALA A 212 26.60 7.36 2.49
N GLN A 213 27.75 6.77 2.79
CA GLN A 213 28.02 5.35 2.52
C GLN A 213 27.09 4.43 3.31
N THR A 214 26.79 4.78 4.57
CA THR A 214 25.86 4.03 5.43
C THR A 214 24.44 4.07 4.89
N LEU A 215 23.98 5.27 4.49
CA LEU A 215 22.69 5.48 3.83
C LEU A 215 22.56 4.60 2.57
N GLN A 216 23.56 4.63 1.68
CA GLN A 216 23.58 3.82 0.46
C GLN A 216 23.59 2.31 0.77
N SER A 217 24.34 1.88 1.78
CA SER A 217 24.38 0.49 2.21
C SER A 217 23.01 0.01 2.71
N LEU A 218 22.35 0.79 3.57
CA LEU A 218 21.03 0.45 4.09
C LEU A 218 19.98 0.45 2.97
N GLN A 219 20.04 1.40 2.03
CA GLN A 219 19.17 1.39 0.86
C GLN A 219 19.29 0.09 0.03
N GLN A 220 20.50 -0.45 -0.10
CA GLN A 220 20.69 -1.72 -0.79
C GLN A 220 20.20 -2.91 0.04
N THR A 221 20.42 -2.89 1.35
CA THR A 221 19.95 -3.95 2.26
C THR A 221 18.43 -4.05 2.28
N LEU A 222 17.73 -2.92 2.48
CA LEU A 222 16.27 -2.90 2.63
C LEU A 222 15.52 -3.42 1.40
N LYS A 223 16.09 -3.24 0.19
CA LYS A 223 15.50 -3.80 -1.05
C LYS A 223 15.39 -5.33 -1.07
N ASN A 224 16.11 -6.04 -0.19
CA ASN A 224 16.21 -7.50 -0.22
C ASN A 224 15.51 -8.19 0.95
N ILE A 225 14.85 -7.44 1.83
CA ILE A 225 14.20 -7.98 3.03
C ILE A 225 12.71 -7.69 3.04
#